data_AF-A0A1C2AXG6-F1
#
_entry.id   AF-A0A1C2AXG6-F1
#
_cell.length_a   1.000
_cell.length_b   1.000
_cell.length_c   1.000
_cell.angle_alpha   90.00
_cell.angle_beta   90.00
_cell.angle_gamma   90.00
#
_symmetry.space_group_name_H-M   'P 1'
#
loop_
_entity.id
_entity.type
_entity.pdbx_description
1 polymer ?
#
loop_
_entity_poly.entity_id
_entity_poly.type
_entity_poly.pdbx_seq_one_letter_code
_entity_poly.pdbx_strand_id
1 'polypeptide(L)'
;MFSTFLALTFLFLMFMWSLAWVNYYNKLDKRFGSSLWRWSYDYPVPGDRDISFLDDKKFVILRRKRNRAVTVMYFILFFSFFIFLSFVTQILYAIQH
;
A
#
# COMPACT_ATOMS: atom_id res chain seq x y z
N MET A 1 -6.97 -19.21 16.94
CA MET A 1 -5.75 -18.48 17.31
C MET A 1 -4.59 -18.78 16.38
N PHE A 2 -4.19 -20.05 16.19
CA PHE A 2 -3.06 -20.38 15.30
C PHE A 2 -3.31 -20.01 13.82
N SER A 3 -4.51 -20.29 13.29
CA SER A 3 -4.87 -19.94 11.92
C SER A 3 -4.89 -18.43 11.67
N THR A 4 -5.46 -17.64 12.59
CA THR A 4 -5.49 -16.17 12.53
C THR A 4 -4.08 -15.59 12.65
N PHE A 5 -3.23 -16.16 13.51
CA PHE A 5 -1.82 -15.80 13.60
C PHE A 5 -1.05 -16.05 12.29
N LEU A 6 -1.20 -17.23 11.69
CA LEU A 6 -0.58 -17.56 10.39
C LEU A 6 -1.08 -16.63 9.28
N ALA A 7 -2.38 -16.36 9.24
CA ALA A 7 -2.97 -15.44 8.26
C ALA A 7 -2.40 -14.02 8.39
N LEU A 8 -2.26 -13.51 9.63
CA LEU A 8 -1.63 -12.21 9.89
C LEU A 8 -0.15 -12.18 9.49
N THR A 9 0.58 -13.26 9.72
CA THR A 9 1.99 -13.38 9.30
C THR A 9 2.10 -13.34 7.78
N PHE A 10 1.26 -14.08 7.07
CA PHE A 10 1.22 -14.06 5.60
C PHE A 10 0.85 -12.68 5.04
N LEU A 11 -0.18 -12.04 5.62
CA LEU A 11 -0.58 -10.69 5.25
C LEU A 11 0.52 -9.65 5.51
N PHE A 12 1.27 -9.78 6.60
CA PHE A 12 2.41 -8.94 6.89
C PHE A 12 3.51 -9.07 5.83
N LEU A 13 3.83 -10.29 5.39
CA LEU A 13 4.79 -10.51 4.30
C LEU A 13 4.30 -9.90 2.97
N MET A 14 3.03 -10.06 2.63
CA MET A 14 2.43 -9.42 1.46
C MET A 14 2.46 -7.89 1.56
N PHE A 15 2.23 -7.34 2.75
CA PHE A 15 2.31 -5.91 3.00
C PHE A 15 3.74 -5.38 2.77
N MET A 16 4.75 -6.06 3.31
CA MET A 16 6.17 -5.73 3.07
C MET A 16 6.54 -5.81 1.59
N TRP A 17 6.05 -6.84 0.89
CA TRP A 17 6.19 -6.96 -0.56
C TRP A 17 5.54 -5.78 -1.30
N SER A 18 4.34 -5.36 -0.90
CA SER A 18 3.65 -4.21 -1.52
C SER A 18 4.39 -2.90 -1.29
N LEU A 19 4.96 -2.68 -0.10
CA LEU A 19 5.79 -1.51 0.21
C LEU A 19 7.05 -1.49 -0.66
N ALA A 20 7.69 -2.64 -0.89
CA ALA A 20 8.85 -2.75 -1.76
C ALA A 20 8.52 -2.32 -3.20
N TRP A 21 7.33 -2.67 -3.71
CA TRP A 21 6.87 -2.20 -5.02
C TRP A 21 6.64 -0.70 -5.08
N VAL A 22 5.97 -0.12 -4.07
CA VAL A 22 5.78 1.34 -4.03
C VAL A 22 7.13 2.06 -4.00
N ASN A 23 8.08 1.57 -3.18
CA ASN A 23 9.42 2.12 -3.11
C ASN A 23 10.18 1.99 -4.44
N TYR A 24 10.05 0.85 -5.12
CA TYR A 24 10.63 0.63 -6.44
C TYR A 24 10.14 1.69 -7.42
N TYR A 25 8.83 1.91 -7.52
CA TYR A 25 8.28 2.93 -8.42
C TYR A 25 8.69 4.35 -8.04
N ASN A 26 8.77 4.67 -6.74
CA ASN A 26 9.23 5.98 -6.28
C ASN A 26 10.67 6.30 -6.74
N LYS A 27 11.53 5.29 -6.87
CA LYS A 27 12.91 5.45 -7.35
C LYS A 27 13.02 5.61 -8.86
N LEU A 28 11.98 5.26 -9.63
CA LEU A 28 12.00 5.36 -11.09
C LEU A 28 11.81 6.79 -11.61
N ASP A 29 11.22 7.69 -10.82
CA ASP A 29 11.08 9.10 -11.19
C ASP A 29 11.12 9.99 -9.94
N LYS A 30 12.01 10.99 -9.97
CA LYS A 30 12.21 11.98 -8.88
C LYS A 30 10.92 12.70 -8.46
N ARG A 31 9.95 12.81 -9.37
CA ARG A 31 8.66 13.47 -9.16
C ARG A 31 7.78 12.77 -8.11
N PHE A 32 7.94 11.47 -7.90
CA PHE A 32 7.13 10.74 -6.91
C PHE A 32 7.55 11.00 -5.47
N GLY A 33 8.75 11.53 -5.22
CA GLY A 33 9.26 11.70 -3.85
C GLY A 33 9.44 10.35 -3.13
N SER A 34 9.42 10.36 -1.80
CA SER A 34 9.74 9.20 -0.96
C SER A 34 8.55 8.55 -0.25
N SER A 35 7.32 9.05 -0.47
CA SER A 35 6.15 8.55 0.27
C SER A 35 5.73 7.15 -0.17
N LEU A 36 5.63 6.22 0.79
CA LEU A 36 5.12 4.87 0.57
C LEU A 36 3.59 4.78 0.69
N TRP A 37 2.95 5.81 1.23
CA TRP A 37 1.55 5.76 1.64
C TRP A 37 0.61 6.52 0.71
N ARG A 38 1.01 7.71 0.25
CA ARG A 38 0.11 8.64 -0.46
C ARG A 38 -0.09 8.22 -1.90
N TRP A 39 -1.24 8.47 -2.52
CA TRP A 39 -1.33 8.45 -3.98
C TRP A 39 -0.61 9.66 -4.56
N SER A 40 -0.15 9.56 -5.82
CA SER A 40 0.52 10.68 -6.49
C SER A 40 -0.40 11.89 -6.74
N TYR A 41 -1.71 11.72 -6.59
CA TYR A 41 -2.71 12.77 -6.77
C TYR A 41 -2.91 13.60 -5.49
N ASP A 42 -2.45 13.11 -4.34
CA ASP A 42 -2.69 13.72 -3.03
C ASP A 42 -1.72 14.87 -2.72
N TYR A 43 -0.73 15.12 -3.60
CA TYR A 43 0.25 16.18 -3.44
C TYR A 43 0.62 16.80 -4.78
N PRO A 44 1.01 18.09 -4.78
CA PRO A 44 1.55 18.72 -5.97
C PRO A 44 2.84 18.00 -6.36
N VAL A 45 2.80 17.32 -7.50
CA VAL A 45 4.00 16.78 -8.12
C VAL A 45 4.89 17.97 -8.51
N PRO A 46 6.19 17.96 -8.21
CA PRO A 46 7.11 19.01 -8.65
C PRO A 46 7.05 19.15 -10.19
N GLY A 47 6.58 20.31 -10.67
CA GLY A 47 6.34 20.59 -12.08
C GLY A 47 4.87 20.96 -12.37
N ASP A 48 4.43 20.72 -13.62
CA ASP A 48 3.07 21.06 -14.05
C ASP A 48 2.02 20.17 -13.37
N ARG A 49 0.97 20.81 -12.85
CA ARG A 49 -0.06 20.17 -12.02
C ARG A 49 -0.92 19.18 -12.83
N ASP A 50 -1.10 19.46 -14.13
CA ASP A 50 -2.01 18.75 -15.03
C ASP A 50 -1.29 18.08 -16.19
N ILE A 51 -0.31 17.23 -15.87
CA ILE A 51 0.38 16.43 -16.90
C ILE A 51 -0.58 15.34 -17.40
N SER A 52 -1.08 15.55 -18.61
CA SER A 52 -1.94 14.63 -19.32
C SER A 52 -1.11 13.57 -20.08
N PHE A 53 -1.81 12.60 -20.66
CA PHE A 53 -1.16 11.60 -21.51
C PHE A 53 -0.58 12.20 -22.80
N LEU A 54 -1.08 13.36 -23.24
CA LEU A 54 -0.56 14.10 -24.39
C LEU A 54 0.79 14.75 -24.06
N ASP A 55 0.96 15.21 -22.81
CA ASP A 55 2.15 15.95 -22.38
C ASP A 55 3.32 15.00 -22.03
N ASP A 56 3.05 13.97 -21.21
CA ASP A 56 4.07 13.00 -20.80
C ASP A 56 3.45 11.61 -20.57
N LYS A 57 3.23 10.91 -21.69
CA LYS A 57 2.71 9.54 -21.71
C LYS A 57 3.49 8.58 -20.81
N LYS A 58 4.82 8.68 -20.79
CA LYS A 58 5.70 7.76 -20.04
C LYS A 58 5.47 7.93 -18.54
N PHE A 59 5.44 9.16 -18.07
CA PHE A 59 5.17 9.46 -16.66
C PHE A 59 3.75 9.07 -16.25
N VAL A 60 2.74 9.37 -17.06
CA VAL A 60 1.35 9.01 -16.74
C VAL A 60 1.18 7.49 -16.58
N ILE A 61 1.81 6.68 -17.44
CA ILE A 61 1.78 5.22 -17.31
C ILE A 61 2.47 4.78 -16.02
N LEU A 62 3.64 5.33 -15.71
CA LEU A 62 4.40 5.00 -14.51
C LEU A 62 3.62 5.37 -13.24
N ARG A 63 3.01 6.55 -13.23
CA ARG A 63 2.13 7.06 -12.17
C ARG A 63 0.96 6.11 -11.90
N ARG A 64 0.28 5.65 -12.95
CA ARG A 64 -0.83 4.69 -12.84
C ARG A 64 -0.37 3.36 -12.24
N LYS A 65 0.78 2.83 -12.66
CA LYS A 65 1.36 1.60 -12.08
C LYS A 65 1.69 1.76 -10.59
N ARG A 66 2.34 2.87 -10.24
CA ARG A 66 2.69 3.22 -8.85
C ARG A 66 1.45 3.37 -7.98
N ASN A 67 0.42 4.08 -8.45
CA ASN A 67 -0.84 4.25 -7.72
C ASN A 67 -1.61 2.94 -7.56
N ARG A 68 -1.59 2.05 -8.56
CA ARG A 68 -2.13 0.70 -8.41
C ARG A 68 -1.41 -0.07 -7.30
N ALA A 69 -0.08 0.04 -7.19
CA ALA A 69 0.67 -0.60 -6.12
C ALA A 69 0.27 -0.05 -4.73
N VAL A 70 0.08 1.27 -4.59
CA VAL A 70 -0.43 1.88 -3.35
C VAL A 70 -1.84 1.39 -3.02
N THR A 71 -2.73 1.30 -4.01
CA THR A 71 -4.08 0.76 -3.79
C THR A 71 -4.04 -0.71 -3.32
N VAL A 72 -3.18 -1.54 -3.90
CA VAL A 72 -2.98 -2.94 -3.44
C VAL A 72 -2.48 -2.98 -1.99
N MET A 73 -1.51 -2.14 -1.64
CA MET A 73 -1.01 -2.02 -0.25
C MET A 73 -2.15 -1.67 0.72
N TYR A 74 -3.01 -0.70 0.37
CA TYR A 74 -4.16 -0.34 1.22
C TYR A 74 -5.19 -1.47 1.35
N PHE A 75 -5.46 -2.22 0.28
CA PHE A 75 -6.32 -3.40 0.39
C PHE A 75 -5.74 -4.44 1.34
N ILE A 76 -4.44 -4.73 1.27
CA ILE A 76 -3.77 -5.66 2.20
C ILE A 76 -3.92 -5.16 3.65
N LEU A 77 -3.67 -3.86 3.90
CA LEU A 77 -3.84 -3.26 5.22
C LEU A 77 -5.29 -3.40 5.73
N PHE A 78 -6.27 -3.11 4.87
CA PHE A 78 -7.69 -3.20 5.20
C PHE A 78 -8.11 -4.63 5.55
N PHE A 79 -7.71 -5.64 4.77
CA PHE A 79 -7.99 -7.04 5.10
C PHE A 79 -7.28 -7.48 6.38
N SER A 80 -6.03 -7.05 6.58
CA SER A 80 -5.27 -7.32 7.80
C SER A 80 -5.97 -6.80 9.04
N PHE A 81 -6.63 -5.65 8.94
CA PHE A 81 -7.38 -5.07 10.05
C PHE A 81 -8.52 -5.98 10.53
N PHE A 82 -9.33 -6.57 9.64
CA PHE A 82 -10.41 -7.48 10.05
C PHE A 82 -9.89 -8.77 10.68
N ILE A 83 -8.83 -9.36 10.12
CA ILE A 83 -8.22 -10.55 10.70
C ILE A 83 -7.60 -10.24 12.07
N PHE A 84 -7.00 -9.05 12.20
CA PHE A 84 -6.45 -8.58 13.48
C PHE A 84 -7.55 -8.43 14.54
N LEU A 85 -8.70 -7.83 14.20
CA LEU A 85 -9.83 -7.77 15.13
C LEU A 85 -10.28 -9.17 15.57
N SER A 86 -10.41 -10.11 14.65
CA SER A 86 -10.75 -11.50 14.97
C SER A 86 -9.72 -12.16 15.91
N PHE A 87 -8.43 -11.92 15.66
CA PHE A 87 -7.34 -12.41 16.51
C PHE A 87 -7.40 -11.84 17.93
N VAL A 88 -7.62 -10.51 18.06
CA VAL A 88 -7.77 -9.83 19.36
C VAL A 88 -8.98 -10.36 20.12
N THR A 89 -10.13 -10.54 19.47
CA THR A 89 -11.32 -11.12 20.11
C THR A 89 -11.05 -12.51 20.67
N GLN A 90 -10.29 -13.35 19.94
CA GLN A 90 -9.91 -14.67 20.44
C GLN A 90 -9.00 -14.56 21.67
N ILE A 91 -8.03 -13.64 21.69
CA ILE A 91 -7.17 -13.38 22.86
C ILE A 91 -8.02 -12.98 24.07
N LEU A 92 -8.94 -12.04 23.90
CA LEU A 92 -9.82 -11.58 24.99
C LEU A 92 -10.64 -12.74 25.55
N TYR A 93 -11.19 -13.59 24.69
CA TYR A 93 -11.93 -14.78 25.10
C TYR A 93 -11.08 -15.77 25.92
N ALA A 94 -9.81 -15.96 25.52
CA ALA A 94 -8.88 -16.84 26.22
C ALA A 94 -8.33 -16.27 27.54
N ILE A 95 -8.45 -14.96 27.78
CA ILE A 95 -8.10 -14.33 29.06
C ILE A 95 -9.28 -14.41 30.05
N GLN A 96 -10.50 -14.35 29.53
CA GLN A 96 -11.73 -14.37 30.33
C GLN A 96 -12.05 -15.76 30.92
N HIS A 97 -11.58 -16.82 30.26
CA HIS A 97 -11.75 -18.22 30.66
C HIS A 97 -10.41 -18.81 31.13
#